data_AF-A0A959SXQ4-F1
#
_entry.id   AF-A0A959SXQ4-F1
#
_cell.length_a   1.000
_cell.length_b   1.000
_cell.length_c   1.000
_cell.angle_alpha   90.00
_cell.angle_beta   90.00
_cell.angle_gamma   90.00
#
_symmetry.space_group_name_H-M   'P 1'
#
loop_
_entity.id
_entity.type
_entity.pdbx_description
1 polymer ?
#
loop_
_entity_poly.entity_id
_entity_poly.type
_entity_poly.pdbx_seq_one_letter_code
_entity_poly.pdbx_strand_id
1 'polypeptide(L)'
;STLTTKERKKAFDKIFKEKIVPFLETNGFQLYSKTTKRFFKLLPHQLSVYIYFEFKTFGSGFYDISIVYYDEELGPADGDVYLSSVSGRKPHIKATTMASLQSSVEDWIQKMQQTVIPFIETHSTHQSILQDAYQFYFSNPRQGECFELLKRKSLL
;
A
#
# COMPACT_ATOMS: atom_id res chain seq x y z
N SER A 1 -25.45 14.08 9.33
CA SER A 1 -26.06 13.66 8.06
C SER A 1 -25.18 12.61 7.39
N THR A 2 -25.78 11.68 6.65
CA THR A 2 -25.07 10.69 5.84
C THR A 2 -24.51 11.35 4.58
N LEU A 3 -23.26 11.06 4.24
CA LEU A 3 -22.61 11.59 3.04
C LEU A 3 -23.02 10.79 1.80
N THR A 4 -23.38 11.49 0.72
CA THR A 4 -23.44 10.92 -0.62
C THR A 4 -22.06 10.44 -1.07
N THR A 5 -22.00 9.58 -2.10
CA THR A 5 -20.73 9.11 -2.69
C THR A 5 -19.86 10.29 -3.17
N LYS A 6 -20.47 11.32 -3.77
CA LYS A 6 -19.77 12.50 -4.29
C LYS A 6 -19.16 13.33 -3.15
N GLU A 7 -19.94 13.60 -2.10
CA GLU A 7 -19.45 14.35 -0.93
C GLU A 7 -18.34 13.59 -0.21
N ARG A 8 -18.48 12.27 -0.09
CA ARG A 8 -17.46 11.42 0.53
C ARG A 8 -16.15 11.42 -0.23
N LYS A 9 -16.19 11.28 -1.57
CA LYS A 9 -14.98 11.37 -2.40
C LYS A 9 -14.30 12.73 -2.22
N LYS A 10 -15.06 13.82 -2.28
CA LYS A 10 -14.54 15.19 -2.09
C LYS A 10 -13.93 15.39 -0.69
N ALA A 11 -14.61 14.88 0.35
CA ALA A 11 -14.14 14.95 1.72
C ALA A 11 -12.85 14.14 1.93
N PHE A 12 -12.82 12.91 1.40
CA PHE A 12 -11.65 12.07 1.45
C PHE A 12 -10.49 12.69 0.67
N ASP A 13 -10.71 13.26 -0.52
CA ASP A 13 -9.65 13.92 -1.29
C ASP A 13 -9.02 15.08 -0.52
N LYS A 14 -9.82 15.83 0.25
CA LYS A 14 -9.31 16.88 1.14
C LYS A 14 -8.45 16.28 2.25
N ILE A 15 -8.98 15.30 2.99
CA ILE A 15 -8.25 14.64 4.08
C ILE A 15 -6.98 13.93 3.58
N PHE A 16 -7.04 13.34 2.39
CA PHE A 16 -5.92 12.66 1.76
C PHE A 16 -4.75 13.62 1.54
N LYS A 17 -5.02 14.82 1.01
CA LYS A 17 -4.00 15.85 0.82
C LYS A 17 -3.50 16.47 2.12
N GLU A 18 -4.39 16.68 3.09
CA GLU A 18 -4.06 17.40 4.33
C GLU A 18 -3.42 16.52 5.41
N LYS A 19 -3.76 15.21 5.44
CA LYS A 19 -3.30 14.28 6.49
C LYS A 19 -2.48 13.12 5.93
N ILE A 20 -2.99 12.43 4.91
CA ILE A 20 -2.37 11.17 4.43
C ILE A 20 -1.07 11.43 3.66
N VAL A 21 -1.06 12.42 2.76
CA VAL A 21 0.14 12.81 1.99
C VAL A 21 1.28 13.22 2.93
N PRO A 22 1.12 14.20 3.85
CA PRO A 22 2.20 14.58 4.76
C PRO A 22 2.67 13.43 5.66
N PHE A 23 1.75 12.60 6.13
CA PHE A 23 2.09 11.43 6.95
C PHE A 23 3.01 10.46 6.19
N LEU A 24 2.66 10.09 4.97
CA LEU A 24 3.46 9.15 4.17
C LEU A 24 4.79 9.76 3.73
N GLU A 25 4.81 11.05 3.35
CA GLU A 25 6.04 11.78 3.02
C GLU A 25 7.02 11.81 4.20
N THR A 26 6.53 12.02 5.42
CA THR A 26 7.36 11.97 6.65
C THR A 26 7.96 10.58 6.89
N ASN A 27 7.35 9.52 6.36
CA ASN A 27 7.85 8.14 6.44
C ASN A 27 8.70 7.73 5.22
N GLY A 28 9.10 8.70 4.39
CA GLY A 28 9.98 8.50 3.24
C GLY A 28 9.28 7.95 1.99
N PHE A 29 7.96 8.01 1.93
CA PHE A 29 7.21 7.70 0.72
C PHE A 29 7.08 8.92 -0.18
N GLN A 30 6.97 8.67 -1.48
CA GLN A 30 6.74 9.69 -2.50
C GLN A 30 5.42 9.41 -3.20
N LEU A 31 4.66 10.45 -3.51
CA LEU A 31 3.45 10.31 -4.31
C LEU A 31 3.83 9.94 -5.74
N TYR A 32 3.26 8.84 -6.25
CA TYR A 32 3.56 8.34 -7.59
C TYR A 32 3.18 9.35 -8.69
N SER A 33 1.99 9.95 -8.55
CA SER A 33 1.57 11.04 -9.42
C SER A 33 0.48 11.89 -8.77
N LYS A 34 0.32 13.14 -9.24
CA LYS A 34 -0.69 14.09 -8.71
C LYS A 34 -2.14 13.61 -8.84
N THR A 35 -2.40 12.68 -9.76
CA THR A 35 -3.75 12.18 -10.08
C THR A 35 -4.04 10.82 -9.46
N THR A 36 -3.01 10.11 -8.98
CA THR A 36 -3.16 8.80 -8.35
C THR A 36 -3.15 8.93 -6.84
N LYS A 37 -3.79 7.96 -6.17
CA LYS A 37 -3.65 7.76 -4.73
C LYS A 37 -2.73 6.58 -4.47
N ARG A 38 -1.51 6.72 -4.97
CA ARG A 38 -0.46 5.70 -4.93
C ARG A 38 0.80 6.35 -4.41
N PHE A 39 1.41 5.71 -3.43
CA PHE A 39 2.69 6.13 -2.89
C PHE A 39 3.70 5.02 -3.09
N PHE A 40 4.95 5.39 -3.28
CA PHE A 40 6.04 4.43 -3.38
C PHE A 40 7.21 4.84 -2.52
N LYS A 41 8.00 3.86 -2.11
CA LYS A 41 9.28 4.06 -1.44
C LYS A 41 10.28 3.13 -2.11
N LEU A 42 11.42 3.70 -2.51
CA LEU A 42 12.54 2.92 -3.02
C LEU A 42 13.21 2.20 -1.85
N LEU A 43 13.52 0.93 -2.06
CA LEU A 43 14.23 0.06 -1.14
C LEU A 43 15.55 -0.38 -1.81
N PRO A 44 16.48 -1.00 -1.07
CA PRO A 44 17.73 -1.48 -1.65
C PRO A 44 17.56 -2.46 -2.83
N HIS A 45 18.59 -2.57 -3.67
CA HIS A 45 18.73 -3.59 -4.73
C HIS A 45 17.57 -3.66 -5.74
N GLN A 46 17.08 -2.50 -6.19
CA GLN A 46 15.98 -2.36 -7.16
C GLN A 46 14.61 -2.84 -6.64
N LEU A 47 14.50 -3.03 -5.32
CA LEU A 47 13.22 -3.29 -4.68
C LEU A 47 12.49 -1.97 -4.45
N SER A 48 11.17 -1.98 -4.59
CA SER A 48 10.33 -0.85 -4.20
C SER A 48 9.04 -1.36 -3.59
N VAL A 49 8.45 -0.55 -2.71
CA VAL A 49 7.18 -0.85 -2.05
C VAL A 49 6.18 0.25 -2.35
N TYR A 50 4.95 -0.14 -2.67
CA TYR A 50 3.87 0.74 -3.05
C TYR A 50 2.68 0.56 -2.11
N ILE A 51 2.03 1.68 -1.78
CA ILE A 51 0.76 1.73 -1.04
C ILE A 51 -0.32 2.27 -1.99
N TYR A 52 -1.31 1.45 -2.30
CA TYR A 52 -2.43 1.78 -3.18
C TYR A 52 -3.67 2.09 -2.37
N PHE A 53 -4.37 3.19 -2.68
CA PHE A 53 -5.69 3.50 -2.15
C PHE A 53 -6.74 3.36 -3.25
N GLU A 54 -7.54 2.30 -3.20
CA GLU A 54 -8.55 2.00 -4.19
C GLU A 54 -9.95 2.27 -3.67
N PHE A 55 -10.70 3.16 -4.31
CA PHE A 55 -12.10 3.37 -3.95
C PHE A 55 -12.97 2.23 -4.46
N LYS A 56 -13.55 1.44 -3.56
CA LYS A 56 -14.57 0.44 -3.87
C LYS A 56 -15.95 1.06 -3.66
N THR A 57 -16.84 0.85 -4.63
CA THR A 57 -18.21 1.40 -4.64
C THR A 57 -19.24 0.53 -3.92
N PHE A 58 -18.88 -0.66 -3.48
CA PHE A 58 -19.81 -1.59 -2.83
C PHE A 58 -20.38 -1.02 -1.51
N GLY A 59 -21.70 -1.16 -1.34
CA GLY A 59 -22.44 -0.59 -0.20
C GLY A 59 -22.33 0.94 -0.15
N SER A 60 -21.87 1.47 0.99
CA SER A 60 -21.65 2.91 1.11
C SER A 60 -20.41 3.40 0.36
N GLY A 61 -19.50 2.49 -0.02
CA GLY A 61 -18.19 2.80 -0.58
C GLY A 61 -17.11 3.03 0.49
N PHE A 62 -15.90 2.56 0.21
CA PHE A 62 -14.74 2.58 1.11
C PHE A 62 -13.43 2.62 0.30
N TYR A 63 -12.33 2.99 0.94
CA TYR A 63 -11.01 2.87 0.34
C TYR A 63 -10.35 1.59 0.84
N ASP A 64 -10.07 0.67 -0.08
CA ASP A 64 -9.25 -0.52 0.16
C ASP A 64 -7.78 -0.17 -0.03
N ILE A 65 -6.91 -0.69 0.82
CA ILE A 65 -5.50 -0.30 0.84
C ILE A 65 -4.62 -1.53 0.68
N SER A 66 -3.82 -1.54 -0.38
CA SER A 66 -2.93 -2.65 -0.70
C SER A 66 -1.47 -2.22 -0.60
N ILE A 67 -0.62 -3.09 -0.08
CA ILE A 67 0.83 -2.91 0.00
C ILE A 67 1.47 -3.94 -0.93
N VAL A 68 2.26 -3.47 -1.89
CA VAL A 68 2.77 -4.30 -2.99
C VAL A 68 4.25 -4.01 -3.19
N TYR A 69 5.04 -5.06 -3.35
CA TYR A 69 6.46 -5.00 -3.62
C TYR A 69 6.73 -5.24 -5.10
N TYR A 70 7.62 -4.44 -5.68
CA TYR A 70 8.05 -4.52 -7.07
C TYR A 70 9.56 -4.68 -7.13
N ASP A 71 10.01 -5.40 -8.14
CA ASP A 71 11.42 -5.48 -8.51
C ASP A 71 11.57 -5.11 -9.98
N GLU A 72 12.49 -4.19 -10.28
CA GLU A 72 12.69 -3.66 -11.63
C GLU A 72 13.02 -4.76 -12.67
N GLU A 73 13.58 -5.91 -12.27
CA GLU A 73 13.89 -7.02 -13.17
C GLU A 73 12.65 -7.80 -13.62
N LEU A 74 11.55 -7.76 -12.86
CA LEU A 74 10.29 -8.35 -13.29
C LEU A 74 9.56 -7.45 -14.30
N GLY A 75 9.76 -6.14 -14.17
CA GLY A 75 9.17 -5.13 -15.02
C GLY A 75 8.88 -3.83 -14.27
N PRO A 76 8.46 -2.77 -14.99
CA PRO A 76 8.08 -1.52 -14.36
C PRO A 76 6.82 -1.68 -13.51
N ALA A 77 6.70 -0.90 -12.44
CA ALA A 77 5.52 -0.91 -11.56
C ALA A 77 4.20 -0.59 -12.31
N ASP A 78 4.27 0.14 -13.41
CA ASP A 78 3.14 0.45 -14.28
C ASP A 78 2.59 -0.76 -15.06
N GLY A 79 3.37 -1.83 -15.18
CA GLY A 79 2.97 -3.07 -15.83
C GLY A 79 2.09 -3.98 -14.95
N ASP A 80 1.81 -3.58 -13.70
CA ASP A 80 1.17 -4.40 -12.66
C ASP A 80 1.87 -5.75 -12.42
N VAL A 81 3.16 -5.80 -12.78
CA VAL A 81 4.04 -6.93 -12.59
C VAL A 81 4.74 -6.75 -11.25
N TYR A 82 4.09 -7.21 -10.19
CA TYR A 82 4.64 -7.14 -8.84
C TYR A 82 5.36 -8.42 -8.44
N LEU A 83 6.34 -8.27 -7.55
CA LEU A 83 7.05 -9.35 -6.90
C LEU A 83 6.12 -10.09 -5.92
N SER A 84 5.54 -9.34 -4.99
CA SER A 84 4.60 -9.85 -4.00
C SER A 84 3.63 -8.77 -3.54
N SER A 85 2.53 -9.18 -2.92
CA SER A 85 1.66 -8.28 -2.16
C SER A 85 1.51 -8.80 -0.73
N VAL A 86 1.33 -7.91 0.23
CA VAL A 86 1.16 -8.31 1.63
C VAL A 86 -0.14 -9.11 1.78
N SER A 87 -0.05 -10.31 2.33
CA SER A 87 -1.19 -11.18 2.63
C SER A 87 -1.89 -10.71 3.92
N GLY A 88 -3.19 -10.93 4.02
CA GLY A 88 -3.96 -10.62 5.24
C GLY A 88 -4.93 -9.45 5.13
N ARG A 89 -5.43 -9.00 6.30
CA ARG A 89 -6.56 -8.08 6.37
C ARG A 89 -6.11 -6.66 6.04
N LYS A 90 -6.38 -6.25 4.80
CA LYS A 90 -6.11 -4.92 4.27
C LYS A 90 -6.71 -3.84 5.17
N PRO A 91 -5.93 -2.82 5.56
CA PRO A 91 -6.50 -1.65 6.20
C PRO A 91 -7.49 -1.00 5.23
N HIS A 92 -8.61 -0.49 5.75
CA HIS A 92 -9.60 0.18 4.93
C HIS A 92 -10.14 1.40 5.67
N ILE A 93 -10.56 2.40 4.88
CA ILE A 93 -11.18 3.62 5.41
C ILE A 93 -12.64 3.59 4.99
N LYS A 94 -13.54 3.47 5.98
CA LYS A 94 -14.99 3.37 5.77
C LYS A 94 -15.70 4.38 6.63
N ALA A 95 -16.60 5.15 6.02
CA ALA A 95 -17.36 6.16 6.75
C ALA A 95 -18.66 6.52 6.07
N THR A 96 -19.72 6.68 6.85
CA THR A 96 -21.03 7.15 6.37
C THR A 96 -21.25 8.63 6.68
N THR A 97 -20.45 9.23 7.55
CA THR A 97 -20.54 10.63 8.00
C THR A 97 -19.17 11.30 7.96
N MET A 98 -19.10 12.63 8.06
CA MET A 98 -17.81 13.35 8.12
C MET A 98 -17.00 12.97 9.38
N ALA A 99 -17.66 12.90 10.53
CA ALA A 99 -16.99 12.56 11.80
C ALA A 99 -16.42 11.12 11.78
N SER A 100 -17.16 10.16 11.24
CA SER A 100 -16.66 8.79 11.07
C SER A 100 -15.54 8.70 10.04
N LEU A 101 -15.52 9.58 9.02
CA LEU A 101 -14.43 9.65 8.06
C LEU A 101 -13.15 10.16 8.69
N GLN A 102 -13.23 11.22 9.51
CA GLN A 102 -12.07 11.74 10.23
C GLN A 102 -11.52 10.71 11.21
N SER A 103 -12.40 10.09 12.01
CA SER A 103 -12.00 9.07 12.99
C SER A 103 -11.38 7.85 12.28
N SER A 104 -11.98 7.36 11.20
CA SER A 104 -11.45 6.22 10.44
C SER A 104 -10.10 6.51 9.80
N VAL A 105 -9.81 7.76 9.43
CA VAL A 105 -8.48 8.15 8.93
C VAL A 105 -7.47 8.23 10.06
N GLU A 106 -7.85 8.73 11.23
CA GLU A 106 -6.98 8.79 12.40
C GLU A 106 -6.59 7.39 12.90
N ASP A 107 -7.58 6.49 13.02
CA ASP A 107 -7.35 5.08 13.32
C ASP A 107 -6.43 4.42 12.28
N TRP A 108 -6.65 4.76 11.00
CA TRP A 108 -5.80 4.27 9.92
C TRP A 108 -4.36 4.77 10.06
N ILE A 109 -4.13 6.06 10.33
CA ILE A 109 -2.78 6.63 10.53
C ILE A 109 -2.10 5.94 11.70
N GLN A 110 -2.80 5.75 12.83
CA GLN A 110 -2.24 5.04 13.99
C GLN A 110 -1.85 3.61 13.64
N LYS A 111 -2.72 2.87 12.95
CA LYS A 111 -2.41 1.50 12.50
C LYS A 111 -1.24 1.46 11.51
N MET A 112 -1.14 2.44 10.63
CA MET A 112 -0.01 2.55 9.71
C MET A 112 1.29 2.72 10.50
N GLN A 113 1.31 3.66 11.44
CA GLN A 113 2.50 3.97 12.23
C GLN A 113 2.92 2.81 13.14
N GLN A 114 1.96 2.11 13.75
CA GLN A 114 2.25 1.04 14.71
C GLN A 114 2.53 -0.32 14.07
N THR A 115 2.05 -0.55 12.85
CA THR A 115 2.09 -1.90 12.24
C THR A 115 2.63 -1.89 10.83
N VAL A 116 2.09 -1.04 9.94
CA VAL A 116 2.42 -1.12 8.51
C VAL A 116 3.81 -0.57 8.21
N ILE A 117 4.16 0.58 8.76
CA ILE A 117 5.49 1.18 8.53
C ILE A 117 6.58 0.26 9.10
N PRO A 118 6.51 -0.22 10.36
CA PRO A 118 7.46 -1.20 10.87
C PRO A 118 7.53 -2.48 10.03
N PHE A 119 6.39 -3.00 9.57
CA PHE A 119 6.35 -4.17 8.69
C PHE A 119 7.11 -3.92 7.38
N ILE A 120 6.93 -2.75 6.76
CA ILE A 120 7.62 -2.41 5.52
C ILE A 120 9.13 -2.28 5.76
N GLU A 121 9.52 -1.72 6.90
CA GLU A 121 10.92 -1.59 7.31
C GLU A 121 11.58 -2.94 7.58
N THR A 122 10.88 -3.89 8.22
CA THR A 122 11.42 -5.24 8.44
C THR A 122 11.48 -6.07 7.16
N HIS A 123 10.65 -5.75 6.17
CA HIS A 123 10.60 -6.42 4.86
C HIS A 123 11.18 -5.54 3.75
N SER A 124 12.28 -4.82 4.04
CA SER A 124 12.91 -3.90 3.09
C SER A 124 13.90 -4.57 2.13
N THR A 125 14.07 -5.89 2.19
CA THR A 125 15.03 -6.65 1.37
C THR A 125 14.39 -7.91 0.79
N HIS A 126 14.93 -8.42 -0.32
CA HIS A 126 14.53 -9.72 -0.87
C HIS A 126 14.66 -10.85 0.14
N GLN A 127 15.74 -10.84 0.94
CA GLN A 127 15.98 -11.86 1.96
C GLN A 127 14.86 -11.87 3.01
N SER A 128 14.48 -10.70 3.53
CA SER A 128 13.40 -10.59 4.50
C SER A 128 12.05 -11.04 3.93
N ILE A 129 11.73 -10.69 2.68
CA ILE A 129 10.50 -11.13 2.00
C ILE A 129 10.50 -12.65 1.81
N LEU A 130 11.65 -13.23 1.48
CA LEU A 130 11.80 -14.67 1.30
C LEU A 130 11.67 -15.44 2.62
N GLN A 131 12.28 -14.93 3.69
CA GLN A 131 12.23 -15.54 5.03
C GLN A 131 10.80 -15.59 5.58
N ASP A 132 10.04 -14.51 5.39
CA ASP A 132 8.65 -14.39 5.84
C ASP A 132 7.63 -14.55 4.69
N ALA A 133 7.93 -15.41 3.70
CA ALA A 133 7.10 -15.57 2.49
C ALA A 133 5.62 -15.89 2.76
N TYR A 134 5.27 -16.47 3.92
CA TYR A 134 3.88 -16.74 4.32
C TYR A 134 3.06 -15.45 4.59
N GLN A 135 3.72 -14.33 4.86
CA GLN A 135 3.10 -13.00 5.00
C GLN A 135 2.80 -12.34 3.64
N PHE A 136 3.09 -13.03 2.54
CA PHE A 136 2.96 -12.50 1.19
C PHE A 136 2.13 -13.39 0.29
N TYR A 137 1.37 -12.75 -0.60
CA TYR A 137 0.76 -13.37 -1.75
C TYR A 137 1.65 -13.18 -2.97
N PHE A 138 1.94 -14.29 -3.63
CA PHE A 138 2.64 -14.35 -4.91
C PHE A 138 1.65 -14.85 -5.97
N SER A 139 1.61 -14.18 -7.12
CA SER A 139 0.70 -14.56 -8.20
C SER A 139 1.06 -15.97 -8.73
N ASN A 140 0.11 -16.91 -8.70
CA ASN A 140 0.33 -18.32 -9.09
C ASN A 140 1.09 -18.50 -10.42
N PRO A 141 0.76 -17.78 -11.52
CA PRO A 141 1.45 -17.97 -12.80
C PRO A 141 2.94 -17.60 -12.78
N ARG A 142 3.39 -16.77 -11.83
CA ARG A 142 4.76 -16.26 -11.74
C ARG A 142 5.44 -16.60 -10.42
N GLN A 143 4.82 -17.44 -9.59
CA GLN A 143 5.33 -17.75 -8.26
C GLN A 143 6.76 -18.28 -8.35
N GLY A 144 7.04 -19.25 -9.22
CA GLY A 144 8.39 -19.78 -9.40
C GLY A 144 9.42 -18.71 -9.76
N GLU A 145 9.10 -17.84 -10.72
CA GLU A 145 9.95 -16.71 -11.14
C GLU A 145 10.24 -15.75 -9.98
N CYS A 146 9.21 -15.36 -9.23
CA CYS A 146 9.35 -14.48 -8.07
C CYS A 146 10.25 -15.10 -6.98
N PHE A 147 10.07 -16.39 -6.67
CA PHE A 147 10.89 -17.07 -5.67
C PHE A 147 12.35 -17.23 -6.11
N GLU A 148 12.61 -17.52 -7.39
CA GLU A 148 13.98 -17.58 -7.91
C GLU A 148 14.66 -16.20 -7.88
N LEU A 149 13.93 -15.13 -8.21
CA LEU A 149 14.43 -13.77 -8.08
C LEU A 149 14.78 -13.42 -6.63
N LEU A 150 13.86 -13.72 -5.70
CA LEU A 150 14.10 -13.52 -4.26
C LEU A 150 15.36 -14.23 -3.80
N LYS A 151 15.52 -15.52 -4.12
CA LYS A 151 16.71 -16.29 -3.76
C LYS A 151 17.99 -15.69 -4.33
N ARG A 152 17.98 -15.34 -5.63
CA ARG A 152 19.14 -14.74 -6.31
C ARG A 152 19.57 -13.43 -5.66
N LYS A 153 18.60 -12.54 -5.39
CA LYS A 153 18.88 -11.21 -4.84
C LYS A 153 19.07 -11.18 -3.32
N SER A 154 18.71 -12.24 -2.61
CA SER A 154 19.01 -12.40 -1.17
C SER A 154 20.49 -12.62 -0.86
N LEU A 155 21.33 -12.81 -1.89
CA LEU A 155 22.78 -13.01 -1.78
C LEU A 155 23.59 -11.73 -2.05
N LEU A 156 22.90 -10.63 -2.38
CA LEU A 156 23.46 -9.30 -2.64
C LEU A 156 23.40 -8.44 -1.38
#